data_AF-J9EI47-F1
#
_entry.id   AF-J9EI47-F1
#
_cell.length_a   1.000
_cell.length_b   1.000
_cell.length_c   1.000
_cell.angle_alpha   90.00
_cell.angle_beta   90.00
_cell.angle_gamma   90.00
#
_symmetry.space_group_name_H-M   'P 1'
#
loop_
_entity.id
_entity.type
_entity.pdbx_description
1 polymer ?
#
loop_
_entity_poly.entity_id
_entity_poly.type
_entity_poly.pdbx_seq_one_letter_code
_entity_poly.pdbx_strand_id
1 'polypeptide(L)' 'MEQLYEPVVKDIDSAFLVTDGSAYYDVEINDDDWIRINVERGDLIIIPSGCNYRFTLTTQVFICSFV' A
#
# COMPACT_ATOMS: atom_id res chain seq x y z
N MET A 1 4.50 15.20 3.13
CA MET A 1 4.32 13.76 2.88
C MET A 1 3.55 13.65 1.59
N GLU A 2 4.24 13.28 0.52
CA GLU A 2 3.63 13.16 -0.82
C GLU A 2 2.69 11.96 -0.81
N GLN A 3 1.43 12.23 -1.10
CA GLN A 3 0.44 11.23 -1.42
C GLN A 3 0.82 10.69 -2.81
N LEU A 4 1.42 9.50 -2.87
CA LEU A 4 1.83 8.86 -4.12
C LEU A 4 0.58 8.29 -4.80
N TYR A 5 -0.12 9.13 -5.57
CA TYR A 5 -1.25 8.72 -6.41
C TYR A 5 -0.81 7.92 -7.64
N GLU A 6 0.47 7.98 -8.00
CA GLU A 6 1.02 7.27 -9.13
C GLU A 6 1.29 5.80 -8.76
N PRO A 7 0.89 4.83 -9.62
CA PRO A 7 1.26 3.44 -9.44
C PRO A 7 2.77 3.26 -9.39
N VAL A 8 3.23 2.45 -8.43
CA VAL A 8 4.63 2.10 -8.25
C VAL A 8 4.79 0.60 -8.50
N VAL A 9 5.83 0.25 -9.25
CA VAL A 9 6.37 -1.12 -9.34
C VAL A 9 7.70 -1.14 -8.63
N LYS A 10 7.92 -2.18 -7.82
CA LYS A 10 9.23 -2.45 -7.24
C LYS A 10 9.72 -3.83 -7.62
N ASP A 11 11.02 -3.95 -7.79
CA ASP A 11 11.72 -5.21 -8.07
C ASP A 11 11.95 -6.06 -6.80
N ILE A 12 11.58 -5.54 -5.64
CA ILE A 12 11.63 -6.23 -4.35
C ILE A 12 10.25 -6.20 -3.69
N ASP A 13 9.98 -7.23 -2.90
CA ASP A 13 8.77 -7.31 -2.09
C ASP A 13 8.75 -6.14 -1.08
N SER A 14 7.58 -5.57 -0.83
CA SER A 14 7.41 -4.48 0.14
C SER A 14 6.51 -4.92 1.28
N ALA A 15 6.93 -4.68 2.52
CA ALA A 15 6.15 -4.93 3.72
C ALA A 15 5.76 -3.63 4.42
N PHE A 16 4.45 -3.47 4.68
CA PHE A 16 3.91 -2.31 5.37
C PHE A 16 3.18 -2.73 6.63
N LEU A 17 3.65 -2.25 7.78
CA LEU A 17 2.98 -2.41 9.07
C LEU A 17 2.26 -1.11 9.43
N VAL A 18 0.95 -1.19 9.63
CA VAL A 18 0.14 -0.05 10.03
C VAL A 18 0.20 0.08 11.55
N THR A 19 0.98 1.05 12.04
CA THR A 19 1.16 1.25 13.48
C THR A 19 0.11 2.15 14.10
N ASP A 20 -0.51 3.02 13.29
CA ASP A 20 -1.63 3.88 13.68
C ASP A 20 -2.38 4.39 12.45
N GLY A 21 -3.69 4.63 12.57
CA GLY A 21 -4.56 5.08 11.48
C GLY A 21 -5.04 3.96 10.54
N SER A 22 -5.51 4.35 9.35
CA SER A 22 -5.94 3.44 8.26
C SER A 22 -5.45 3.88 6.88
N ALA A 23 -5.17 2.95 5.99
CA ALA A 23 -4.75 3.23 4.62
C ALA A 23 -5.48 2.35 3.61
N TYR A 24 -5.64 2.88 2.40
CA TYR A 24 -6.11 2.10 1.26
C TYR A 24 -4.94 1.76 0.35
N TYR A 25 -4.78 0.49 0.04
CA TYR A 25 -3.87 0.00 -1.00
C TYR A 25 -4.70 -0.47 -2.18
N ASP A 26 -4.47 0.11 -3.35
CA ASP A 26 -5.03 -0.38 -4.60
C ASP A 26 -3.94 -1.20 -5.30
N VAL A 27 -4.20 -2.48 -5.54
CA VAL A 27 -3.30 -3.39 -6.25
C VAL A 27 -3.96 -3.80 -7.56
N GLU A 28 -3.22 -3.68 -8.66
CA GLU A 28 -3.68 -4.09 -9.99
C GLU A 28 -3.53 -5.62 -10.14
N ILE A 29 -4.59 -6.30 -10.60
CA ILE A 29 -4.53 -7.75 -10.88
C ILE A 29 -4.33 -8.01 -12.37
N ASN A 30 -5.14 -7.36 -13.19
CA ASN A 30 -5.19 -7.48 -14.65
C ASN A 30 -5.36 -6.07 -15.24
N ASP A 31 -5.11 -5.89 -16.54
CA ASP A 31 -5.23 -4.61 -17.24
C ASP A 31 -6.48 -3.81 -16.79
N ASP A 32 -6.24 -2.73 -16.03
CA ASP A 32 -7.24 -1.79 -15.50
C ASP A 32 -8.21 -2.33 -14.42
N ASP A 33 -7.96 -3.53 -13.88
CA ASP A 33 -8.70 -4.13 -12.76
C ASP A 33 -7.94 -3.97 -11.43
N TRP A 34 -8.54 -3.25 -10.49
CA TRP A 34 -7.94 -2.91 -9.19
C TRP A 34 -8.69 -3.54 -8.02
N ILE A 35 -7.96 -4.16 -7.09
CA ILE A 35 -8.47 -4.50 -5.75
C ILE A 35 -8.07 -3.41 -4.78
N ARG A 36 -9.06 -2.86 -4.08
CA ARG A 36 -8.85 -1.98 -2.93
C ARG A 36 -8.83 -2.78 -1.63
N ILE A 37 -7.73 -2.66 -0.90
CA ILE A 37 -7.51 -3.26 0.42
C ILE A 37 -7.50 -2.13 1.44
N ASN A 38 -8.44 -2.13 2.38
CA ASN A 38 -8.38 -1.26 3.56
C ASN A 38 -7.53 -1.97 4.62
N VAL A 39 -6.52 -1.29 5.14
CA VAL A 39 -5.69 -1.76 6.25
C VAL A 39 -5.82 -0.80 7.42
N GLU A 40 -5.93 -1.35 8.62
CA GLU A 40 -6.09 -0.60 9.87
C GLU A 40 -4.93 -0.92 10.82
N ARG A 41 -4.88 -0.20 11.95
CA ARG A 41 -3.84 -0.40 12.97
C ARG A 41 -3.72 -1.87 13.38
N GLY A 42 -2.50 -2.39 13.29
CA GLY A 42 -2.17 -3.77 13.61
C GLY A 42 -2.08 -4.69 12.39
N ASP A 43 -2.55 -4.25 11.23
CA ASP A 43 -2.45 -5.01 10.00
C ASP A 43 -1.04 -4.92 9.40
N LEU A 44 -0.58 -6.07 8.88
CA LEU A 44 0.61 -6.20 8.07
C LEU A 44 0.18 -6.60 6.66
N ILE A 45 0.54 -5.78 5.68
CA ILE A 45 0.37 -6.10 4.26
C ILE A 45 1.73 -6.30 3.61
N ILE A 46 1.84 -7.35 2.79
CA ILE A 46 3.00 -7.65 1.97
C ILE A 46 2.57 -7.56 0.52
N ILE A 47 3.26 -6.73 -0.26
CA ILE A 47 3.04 -6.58 -1.70
C ILE A 47 4.23 -7.23 -2.41
N PRO A 48 4.01 -8.30 -3.18
CA PRO A 48 5.07 -8.95 -3.94
C PRO A 48 5.71 -8.03 -4.98
N SER A 49 6.98 -8.29 -5.27
CA SER A 49 7.70 -7.68 -6.38
C SER A 49 6.97 -7.87 -7.71
N GLY A 50 7.04 -6.86 -8.57
CA GLY A 50 6.38 -6.87 -9.89
C GLY A 50 4.87 -6.56 -9.86
N CYS A 51 4.25 -6.36 -8.69
CA CYS A 51 2.87 -5.89 -8.62
C CYS A 51 2.79 -4.37 -8.77
N ASN A 52 1.87 -3.89 -9.61
CA ASN A 52 1.48 -2.48 -9.68
C ASN A 52 0.59 -2.16 -8.48
N TYR A 53 1.01 -1.19 -7.66
CA TYR A 53 0.18 -0.73 -6.55
C TYR A 53 0.29 0.77 -6.32
N ARG A 54 -0.77 1.36 -5.76
CA ARG A 54 -0.79 2.72 -5.22
C ARG A 54 -1.40 2.68 -3.84
N PHE A 55 -1.14 3.70 -3.03
CA PHE A 55 -1.76 3.79 -1.72
C PHE A 55 -2.26 5.19 -1.43
N THR A 56 -3.36 5.28 -0.70
CA THR A 56 -3.91 6.53 -0.21
C THR A 56 -4.00 6.46 1.30
N LEU A 57 -3.34 7.38 1.98
CA LEU A 57 -3.47 7.56 3.42
C LEU A 57 -4.81 8.23 3.73
N THR A 58 -5.55 7.69 4.69
CA THR A 58 -6.65 8.43 5.31
C THR A 58 -6.12 9.33 6.43
N THR A 59 -6.93 10.27 6.93
CA THR A 59 -6.49 11.34 7.83
C THR A 59 -5.81 10.78 9.09
N GLN A 60 -4.49 11.01 9.22
CA GLN A 60 -3.59 10.59 10.32
C GLN A 60 -3.16 9.12 10.32
N VAL A 61 -2.10 8.79 9.56
CA VAL A 61 -1.48 7.46 9.55
C VAL A 61 0.03 7.58 9.75
N PHE A 62 0.59 6.74 10.62
CA PHE A 62 2.03 6.50 10.72
C PHE A 62 2.33 5.10 10.18
N ILE A 63 2.83 5.01 8.95
CA ILE A 63 3.32 3.75 8.37
C ILE A 63 4.82 3.66 8.61
N CYS A 64 5.25 2.54 9.18
CA CYS A 64 6.65 2.18 9.26
C CYS A 64 6.95 1.24 8.08
N SER A 65 7.64 1.74 7.05
CA SER A 65 8.10 0.93 5.93
C SER A 65 9.34 0.16 6.36
N PHE A 66 9.29 -1.16 6.32
CA PHE A 66 10.49 -2.00 6.38
C PHE A 66 10.75 -2.53 4.97
N VAL A 67 12.03 -2.49 4.61
CA VAL A 67 12.61 -2.61 3.25
C VAL A 67 11.93 -3.66 2.38
#